data_AF-A0A7M3Y6A5-F1
#
_entry.id   AF-A0A7M3Y6A5-F1
#
_cell.length_a   1.000
_cell.length_b   1.000
_cell.length_c   1.000
_cell.angle_alpha   90.00
_cell.angle_beta   90.00
_cell.angle_gamma   90.00
#
_symmetry.space_group_name_H-M   'P 1'
#
loop_
_entity.id
_entity.type
_entity.pdbx_description
1 polymer ?
#
loop_
_entity_poly.entity_id
_entity_poly.type
_entity_poly.pdbx_seq_one_letter_code
_entity_poly.pdbx_strand_id
1 'polypeptide(L)'
;MSSPGRDRRVNIPNRKAKDTSSPTSWKAPAYGRPQPAPKAQPEPRQQRAPRQQRQPRKDGGGGRGRQQRPRAPQGLPKDHPLRASSWARVVEHDLGDKVLVVVAEQDGTLGRVGTVENAEFQAVGERVYIGEDRSKRTVVDRLLGFAKVERLSPTAREQVSTALSELVSANANHFLKGFYNVAGPINRKTHAFQLLNGVGPKKAEEMVEARASAGGFATFEALNEACGIDGASALAHRFAEELLDRNLQPRLVEMLLPVKA
;
A
#
# COMPACT_ATOMS: atom_id res chain seq x y z
N MET A 1 11.08 -57.42 47.18
CA MET A 1 10.39 -56.69 46.10
C MET A 1 9.31 -55.84 46.76
N SER A 2 9.10 -54.60 46.27
CA SER A 2 8.29 -53.49 46.87
C SER A 2 9.09 -52.70 47.92
N SER A 3 9.29 -51.38 47.87
CA SER A 3 8.52 -50.20 47.38
C SER A 3 9.51 -49.16 46.76
N PRO A 4 9.23 -47.88 46.41
CA PRO A 4 8.04 -47.05 46.63
C PRO A 4 7.56 -46.22 45.42
N GLY A 5 6.26 -45.86 45.43
CA GLY A 5 5.69 -44.84 44.55
C GLY A 5 6.36 -43.48 44.77
N ARG A 6 6.85 -42.87 43.68
CA ARG A 6 7.32 -41.48 43.67
C ARG A 6 6.13 -40.55 43.45
N ASP A 7 5.63 -40.00 44.55
CA ASP A 7 4.86 -38.75 44.56
C ASP A 7 5.71 -37.63 43.94
N ARG A 8 5.32 -37.12 42.77
CA ARG A 8 5.86 -35.87 42.23
C ARG A 8 5.08 -34.71 42.86
N ARG A 9 5.45 -34.35 44.09
CA ARG A 9 4.97 -33.12 44.76
C ARG A 9 5.63 -31.91 44.08
N VAL A 10 4.90 -31.26 43.17
CA VAL A 10 5.32 -30.00 42.53
C VAL A 10 5.21 -28.89 43.58
N ASN A 11 6.33 -28.23 43.89
CA ASN A 11 6.36 -27.09 44.81
C ASN A 11 5.85 -25.84 44.07
N ILE A 12 4.57 -25.52 44.25
CA ILE A 12 3.95 -24.31 43.72
C ILE A 12 4.30 -23.15 44.66
N PRO A 13 5.05 -22.13 44.24
CA PRO A 13 5.33 -20.99 45.09
C PRO A 13 4.04 -20.19 45.32
N ASN A 14 3.72 -19.96 46.59
CA ASN A 14 2.56 -19.19 47.02
C ASN A 14 2.67 -17.73 46.54
N ARG A 15 1.69 -17.26 45.75
CA ARG A 15 1.56 -15.86 45.32
C ARG A 15 1.33 -14.99 46.56
N LYS A 16 2.36 -14.28 47.02
CA LYS A 16 2.17 -13.16 47.95
C LYS A 16 1.41 -12.04 47.25
N ALA A 17 0.36 -11.56 47.91
CA ALA A 17 -0.37 -10.36 47.53
C ALA A 17 0.61 -9.18 47.38
N LYS A 18 0.49 -8.44 46.29
CA LYS A 18 1.32 -7.28 46.01
C LYS A 18 0.71 -6.09 46.74
N ASP A 19 1.31 -5.71 47.86
CA ASP A 19 1.01 -4.47 48.56
C ASP A 19 1.16 -3.29 47.61
N THR A 20 0.05 -2.61 47.34
CA THR A 20 0.04 -1.32 46.65
C THR A 20 0.41 -0.23 47.65
N SER A 21 1.71 -0.01 47.83
CA SER A 21 2.21 1.23 48.44
C SER A 21 3.39 1.74 47.60
N SER A 22 3.14 2.75 46.77
CA SER A 22 4.19 3.56 46.15
C SER A 22 4.61 4.65 47.13
N PRO A 23 5.86 4.68 47.65
CA PRO A 23 6.37 5.84 48.34
C PRO A 23 7.26 6.61 47.36
N THR A 24 6.67 7.36 46.44
CA THR A 24 7.42 8.35 45.66
C THR A 24 6.54 9.52 45.27
N SER A 25 6.16 10.31 46.27
CA SER A 25 5.61 11.66 46.11
C SER A 25 6.76 12.63 45.77
N TRP A 26 7.16 12.69 44.50
CA TRP A 26 7.84 13.89 43.99
C TRP A 26 6.77 14.95 43.74
N LYS A 27 6.54 15.83 44.72
CA LYS A 27 5.77 17.06 44.49
C LYS A 27 6.66 18.03 43.72
N ALA A 28 6.34 18.27 42.46
CA ALA A 28 6.91 19.41 41.74
C ALA A 28 6.51 20.70 42.47
N PRO A 29 7.43 21.65 42.69
CA PRO A 29 7.05 22.97 43.19
C PRO A 29 6.13 23.62 42.16
N ALA A 30 5.07 24.28 42.64
CA ALA A 30 4.14 25.03 41.81
C ALA A 30 4.88 26.22 41.19
N TYR A 31 5.47 26.02 40.01
CA TYR A 31 5.81 27.15 39.16
C TYR A 31 4.48 27.80 38.78
N GLY A 32 4.25 28.98 39.35
CA GLY A 32 3.06 29.79 39.11
C GLY A 32 2.84 29.92 37.61
N ARG A 33 1.63 29.57 37.18
CA ARG A 33 1.14 29.94 35.85
C ARG A 33 1.33 31.45 35.71
N PRO A 34 2.05 31.96 34.71
CA PRO A 34 2.04 33.39 34.43
C PRO A 34 0.59 33.82 34.27
N GLN A 35 0.15 34.79 35.07
CA GLN A 35 -1.19 35.33 34.92
C GLN A 35 -1.33 35.87 33.49
N PRO A 36 -2.45 35.62 32.80
CA PRO A 36 -2.71 36.29 31.53
C PRO A 36 -2.67 37.80 31.76
N ALA A 37 -1.94 38.51 30.91
CA ALA A 37 -1.83 39.97 30.98
C ALA A 37 -3.22 40.62 31.12
N PRO A 38 -3.37 41.68 31.93
CA PRO A 38 -4.64 42.38 32.08
C PRO A 38 -5.11 42.86 30.70
N LYS A 39 -6.38 42.58 30.38
CA LYS A 39 -7.03 43.11 29.18
C LYS A 39 -6.89 44.63 29.18
N ALA A 40 -6.21 45.17 28.17
CA ALA A 40 -6.21 46.60 27.91
C ALA A 40 -7.66 47.09 27.84
N GLN A 41 -7.97 48.15 28.59
CA GLN A 41 -9.25 48.83 28.54
C GLN A 41 -9.49 49.36 27.12
N PRO A 42 -10.73 49.32 26.62
CA PRO A 42 -11.04 49.89 25.31
C PRO A 42 -10.75 51.39 25.33
N GLU A 43 -9.89 51.85 24.43
CA GLU A 43 -9.65 53.28 24.23
C GLU A 43 -10.97 54.00 23.86
N PRO A 44 -11.18 55.24 24.32
CA PRO A 44 -12.36 56.02 23.95
C PRO A 44 -12.39 56.23 22.43
N ARG A 45 -13.53 55.93 21.82
CA ARG A 45 -13.81 56.19 20.40
C ARG A 45 -13.55 57.67 20.08
N GLN A 46 -12.45 57.96 19.39
CA GLN A 46 -12.28 59.23 18.71
C GLN A 46 -13.28 59.30 17.54
N GLN A 47 -14.00 60.42 17.48
CA GLN A 47 -15.07 60.67 16.52
C GLN A 47 -14.50 60.67 15.10
N ARG A 48 -14.96 59.73 14.28
CA ARG A 48 -14.68 59.73 12.83
C ARG A 48 -15.28 60.99 12.20
N ALA A 49 -14.45 61.74 11.49
CA ALA A 49 -14.86 62.83 10.62
C ALA A 49 -15.94 62.37 9.61
N PRO A 50 -16.87 63.25 9.21
CA PRO A 50 -18.02 62.87 8.38
C PRO A 50 -17.58 62.32 7.02
N ARG A 51 -18.16 61.16 6.69
CA ARG A 51 -17.98 60.44 5.44
C ARG A 51 -18.57 61.28 4.30
N GLN A 52 -17.72 61.92 3.49
CA GLN A 52 -18.17 62.56 2.25
C GLN A 52 -18.88 61.55 1.36
N GLN A 53 -20.10 61.91 0.92
CA GLN A 53 -20.87 61.15 -0.07
C GLN A 53 -20.07 61.06 -1.37
N ARG A 54 -19.49 59.88 -1.64
CA ARG A 54 -19.09 59.55 -3.01
C ARG A 54 -20.32 59.12 -3.78
N GLN A 55 -20.63 59.89 -4.81
CA GLN A 55 -21.70 59.66 -5.77
C GLN A 55 -21.63 58.24 -6.36
N PRO A 56 -22.78 57.61 -6.65
CA PRO A 56 -22.81 56.29 -7.28
C PRO A 56 -22.19 56.39 -8.67
N ARG A 57 -21.07 55.69 -8.88
CA ARG A 57 -20.57 55.43 -10.22
C ARG A 57 -21.58 54.54 -10.93
N LYS A 58 -22.02 55.02 -12.08
CA LYS A 58 -22.91 54.34 -13.02
C LYS A 58 -22.08 53.23 -13.69
N ASP A 59 -21.90 52.11 -13.00
CA ASP A 59 -21.28 50.94 -13.60
C ASP A 59 -22.25 50.35 -14.63
N GLY A 60 -21.88 50.54 -15.90
CA GLY A 60 -22.60 50.01 -17.05
C GLY A 60 -22.78 48.51 -16.90
N GLY A 61 -24.05 48.08 -17.00
CA GLY A 61 -24.46 46.69 -16.98
C GLY A 61 -23.81 45.91 -18.11
N GLY A 62 -22.69 45.27 -17.80
CA GLY A 62 -22.11 44.17 -18.55
C GLY A 62 -22.40 42.87 -17.81
N GLY A 63 -23.67 42.46 -17.77
CA GLY A 63 -24.10 41.17 -17.25
C GLY A 63 -23.55 40.03 -18.11
N ARG A 64 -22.26 39.72 -17.97
CA ARG A 64 -21.70 38.47 -18.47
C ARG A 64 -22.15 37.39 -17.50
N GLY A 65 -23.33 36.83 -17.76
CA GLY A 65 -23.76 35.57 -17.19
C GLY A 65 -22.61 34.59 -17.30
N ARG A 66 -22.00 34.26 -16.16
CA ARG A 66 -20.96 33.24 -16.07
C ARG A 66 -21.69 31.92 -16.26
N GLN A 67 -22.03 31.60 -17.51
CA GLN A 67 -22.42 30.28 -17.93
C GLN A 67 -21.30 29.35 -17.47
N GLN A 68 -21.56 28.66 -16.37
CA GLN A 68 -20.77 27.53 -15.94
C GLN A 68 -20.93 26.50 -17.05
N ARG A 69 -20.07 26.60 -18.07
CA ARG A 69 -19.87 25.51 -19.02
C ARG A 69 -19.60 24.26 -18.17
N PRO A 70 -20.36 23.18 -18.33
CA PRO A 70 -20.02 21.91 -17.70
C PRO A 70 -18.56 21.64 -18.07
N ARG A 71 -17.68 21.54 -17.06
CA ARG A 71 -16.32 21.08 -17.32
C ARG A 71 -16.47 19.69 -17.94
N ALA A 72 -16.01 19.53 -19.18
CA ALA A 72 -15.94 18.20 -19.78
C ALA A 72 -15.26 17.26 -18.78
N PRO A 73 -15.70 15.99 -18.65
CA PRO A 73 -15.11 15.07 -17.70
C PRO A 73 -13.60 15.06 -17.93
N GLN A 74 -12.85 15.58 -16.97
CA GLN A 74 -11.42 15.68 -17.11
C GLN A 74 -10.89 14.25 -17.01
N GLY A 75 -10.48 13.70 -18.16
CA GLY A 75 -9.86 12.39 -18.21
C GLY A 75 -8.66 12.34 -17.26
N LEU A 76 -8.24 11.13 -16.91
CA LEU A 76 -7.16 10.91 -15.97
C LEU A 76 -5.91 11.75 -16.34
N PRO A 77 -5.28 12.45 -15.37
CA PRO A 77 -4.10 13.29 -15.62
C PRO A 77 -3.02 12.57 -16.44
N LYS A 78 -2.27 13.31 -17.25
CA LYS A 78 -1.25 12.74 -18.16
C LYS A 78 -0.12 12.04 -17.40
N ASP A 79 0.19 12.53 -16.21
CA ASP A 79 1.20 12.06 -15.27
C ASP A 79 0.73 10.90 -14.38
N HIS A 80 -0.51 10.43 -14.53
CA HIS A 80 -1.04 9.36 -13.70
C HIS A 80 -0.33 8.02 -13.99
N PRO A 81 0.09 7.22 -12.99
CA PRO A 81 0.85 5.99 -13.21
C PRO A 81 0.19 4.96 -14.13
N LEU A 82 -1.14 4.79 -14.04
CA LEU A 82 -1.91 3.96 -14.99
C LEU A 82 -1.78 4.35 -16.47
N ARG A 83 -1.35 5.58 -16.80
CA ARG A 83 -1.08 6.00 -18.18
C ARG A 83 0.29 5.51 -18.67
N ALA A 84 1.24 5.31 -17.76
CA ALA A 84 2.58 4.85 -18.10
C ALA A 84 2.56 3.36 -18.52
N SER A 85 1.70 2.56 -17.87
CA SER A 85 1.57 1.14 -18.19
C SER A 85 0.66 0.89 -19.39
N SER A 86 1.11 0.06 -20.33
CA SER A 86 0.28 -0.39 -21.47
C SER A 86 -0.61 -1.58 -21.12
N TRP A 87 -0.21 -2.37 -20.13
CA TRP A 87 -0.86 -3.61 -19.73
C TRP A 87 -1.13 -3.62 -18.23
N ALA A 88 -2.18 -4.32 -17.84
CA ALA A 88 -2.53 -4.53 -16.44
C ALA A 88 -3.08 -5.94 -16.24
N ARG A 89 -3.02 -6.42 -15.00
CA ARG A 89 -3.56 -7.69 -14.56
C ARG A 89 -4.85 -7.46 -13.80
N VAL A 90 -5.89 -8.24 -14.11
CA VAL A 90 -7.20 -8.13 -13.47
C VAL A 90 -7.14 -8.67 -12.05
N VAL A 91 -7.70 -7.91 -11.11
CA VAL A 91 -7.86 -8.31 -9.69
C VAL A 91 -9.31 -8.67 -9.41
N GLU A 92 -10.24 -7.89 -9.94
CA GLU A 92 -11.67 -8.09 -9.76
C GLU A 92 -12.42 -7.49 -10.95
N HIS A 93 -13.47 -8.18 -11.39
CA HIS A 93 -14.41 -7.69 -12.38
C HIS A 93 -15.80 -7.55 -11.78
N ASP A 94 -16.22 -6.30 -11.56
CA ASP A 94 -17.60 -5.96 -11.24
C ASP A 94 -18.38 -5.71 -12.53
N LEU A 95 -19.13 -6.72 -12.96
CA LEU A 95 -20.00 -6.66 -14.14
C LEU A 95 -21.18 -5.69 -13.96
N GLY A 96 -21.61 -5.44 -12.71
CA GLY A 96 -22.73 -4.55 -12.40
C GLY A 96 -22.33 -3.09 -12.58
N ASP A 97 -21.22 -2.69 -11.96
CA ASP A 97 -20.67 -1.34 -12.08
C ASP A 97 -19.90 -1.13 -13.39
N LYS A 98 -19.68 -2.20 -14.17
CA LYS A 98 -18.84 -2.22 -15.39
C LYS A 98 -17.42 -1.75 -15.11
N VAL A 99 -16.85 -2.17 -13.96
CA VAL A 99 -15.52 -1.75 -13.52
C VAL A 99 -14.61 -2.94 -13.28
N LEU A 100 -13.38 -2.79 -13.73
CA LEU A 100 -12.25 -3.66 -13.48
C LEU A 100 -11.36 -3.01 -12.42
N VAL A 101 -11.05 -3.74 -11.35
CA VAL A 101 -9.91 -3.44 -10.49
C VAL A 101 -8.70 -4.15 -11.09
N VAL A 102 -7.60 -3.45 -11.25
CA VAL A 102 -6.40 -3.95 -11.94
C VAL A 102 -5.12 -3.58 -11.20
N VAL A 103 -4.05 -4.35 -11.44
CA VAL A 103 -2.67 -4.01 -11.10
C VAL A 103 -1.92 -3.70 -12.39
N ALA A 104 -1.33 -2.52 -12.50
CA ALA A 104 -0.51 -2.15 -13.64
C ALA A 104 0.78 -3.00 -13.69
N GLU A 105 1.11 -3.56 -14.86
CA GLU A 105 2.29 -4.43 -15.00
C GLU A 105 3.62 -3.69 -14.78
N GLN A 106 3.66 -2.40 -15.13
CA GLN A 106 4.91 -1.65 -15.07
C GLN A 106 5.37 -1.40 -13.64
N ASP A 107 4.51 -0.88 -12.77
CA ASP A 107 4.87 -0.33 -11.45
C ASP A 107 4.05 -0.91 -10.29
N GLY A 108 3.15 -1.86 -10.55
CA GLY A 108 2.28 -2.44 -9.54
C GLY A 108 1.14 -1.52 -9.08
N THR A 109 0.88 -0.41 -9.78
CA THR A 109 -0.19 0.52 -9.39
C THR A 109 -1.55 -0.16 -9.39
N LEU A 110 -2.24 -0.13 -8.25
CA LEU A 110 -3.64 -0.53 -8.13
C LEU A 110 -4.56 0.54 -8.73
N GLY A 111 -5.31 0.14 -9.77
CA GLY A 111 -6.16 1.01 -10.56
C GLY A 111 -7.58 0.51 -10.72
N ARG A 112 -8.47 1.41 -11.11
CA ARG A 112 -9.82 1.13 -11.61
C ARG A 112 -9.91 1.55 -13.06
N VAL A 113 -10.50 0.69 -13.88
CA VAL A 113 -10.80 0.97 -15.28
C VAL A 113 -12.26 0.62 -15.57
N GLY A 114 -12.91 1.44 -16.40
CA GLY A 114 -14.26 1.15 -16.89
C GLY A 114 -14.17 0.19 -18.07
N THR A 115 -15.11 -0.75 -18.13
CA THR A 115 -15.22 -1.75 -19.19
C THR A 115 -16.16 -1.28 -20.30
N VAL A 116 -16.07 -1.91 -21.46
CA VAL A 116 -17.05 -1.73 -22.55
C VAL A 116 -18.41 -2.32 -22.17
N GLU A 117 -19.50 -1.86 -22.80
CA GLU A 117 -20.86 -2.18 -22.33
C GLU A 117 -21.22 -3.66 -22.28
N ASN A 118 -20.58 -4.50 -23.11
CA ASN A 118 -20.78 -5.95 -23.20
C ASN A 118 -19.45 -6.69 -23.01
N ALA A 119 -18.57 -6.20 -22.12
CA ALA A 119 -17.33 -6.89 -21.81
C ALA A 119 -17.63 -8.28 -21.24
N GLU A 120 -16.98 -9.30 -21.77
CA GLU A 120 -17.03 -10.64 -21.18
C GLU A 120 -16.38 -10.63 -19.80
N PHE A 121 -16.75 -11.60 -18.95
CA PHE A 121 -16.10 -11.78 -17.66
C PHE A 121 -14.58 -11.95 -17.85
N GLN A 122 -13.80 -11.38 -16.93
CA GLN A 122 -12.35 -11.41 -16.99
C GLN A 122 -11.84 -12.10 -15.74
N ALA A 123 -11.03 -13.13 -15.93
CA ALA A 123 -10.52 -13.92 -14.82
C ALA A 123 -9.46 -13.12 -14.03
N VAL A 124 -9.29 -13.45 -12.75
CA VAL A 124 -8.20 -12.89 -11.96
C VAL A 124 -6.86 -13.27 -12.58
N GLY A 125 -5.93 -12.32 -12.67
CA GLY A 125 -4.63 -12.51 -13.29
C GLY A 125 -4.64 -12.39 -14.82
N GLU A 126 -5.82 -12.28 -15.45
CA GLU A 126 -5.93 -12.06 -16.88
C GLU A 126 -5.29 -10.72 -17.27
N ARG A 127 -4.63 -10.71 -18.43
CA ARG A 127 -3.87 -9.56 -18.91
C ARG A 127 -4.73 -8.72 -19.85
N VAL A 128 -5.00 -7.48 -19.46
CA VAL A 128 -5.82 -6.52 -20.21
C VAL A 128 -5.01 -5.33 -20.70
N TYR A 129 -5.30 -4.87 -21.92
CA TYR A 129 -4.65 -3.70 -22.50
C TYR A 129 -5.28 -2.40 -21.98
N ILE A 130 -4.47 -1.54 -21.35
CA ILE A 130 -4.88 -0.24 -20.81
C ILE A 130 -4.12 0.95 -21.45
N GLY A 131 -3.24 0.67 -22.41
CA GLY A 131 -2.39 1.67 -23.07
C GLY A 131 -3.16 2.73 -23.86
N GLU A 132 -2.46 3.75 -24.36
CA GLU A 132 -3.10 4.93 -24.96
C GLU A 132 -3.88 4.64 -26.26
N ASP A 133 -3.48 3.59 -26.98
CA ASP A 133 -4.11 3.19 -28.24
C ASP A 133 -5.48 2.57 -27.98
N ARG A 134 -6.53 3.38 -28.12
CA ARG A 134 -7.92 2.93 -27.91
C ARG A 134 -8.33 1.79 -28.83
N SER A 135 -7.74 1.66 -30.03
CA SER A 135 -8.11 0.60 -30.98
C SER A 135 -7.74 -0.80 -30.48
N LYS A 136 -6.74 -0.89 -29.60
CA LYS A 136 -6.28 -2.15 -28.99
C LYS A 136 -7.03 -2.50 -27.70
N ARG A 137 -7.88 -1.61 -27.19
CA ARG A 137 -8.65 -1.86 -25.97
C ARG A 137 -9.94 -2.60 -26.31
N THR A 138 -9.89 -3.92 -26.21
CA THR A 138 -11.06 -4.80 -26.44
C THR A 138 -11.99 -4.84 -25.23
N VAL A 139 -11.41 -4.82 -24.01
CA VAL A 139 -12.15 -4.95 -22.75
C VAL A 139 -12.35 -3.59 -22.06
N VAL A 140 -11.40 -2.67 -22.21
CA VAL A 140 -11.31 -1.44 -21.40
C VAL A 140 -11.78 -0.21 -22.18
N ASP A 141 -12.79 0.50 -21.68
CA ASP A 141 -13.25 1.77 -22.25
C ASP A 141 -12.37 2.95 -21.76
N ARG A 142 -12.30 3.13 -20.44
CA ARG A 142 -11.71 4.33 -19.82
C ARG A 142 -10.89 4.02 -18.57
N LEU A 143 -9.86 4.82 -18.31
CA LEU A 143 -9.11 4.77 -17.06
C LEU A 143 -9.81 5.66 -16.02
N LEU A 144 -10.22 5.09 -14.89
CA LEU A 144 -10.95 5.82 -13.84
C LEU A 144 -10.01 6.42 -12.79
N GLY A 145 -8.86 5.79 -12.55
CA GLY A 145 -7.81 6.26 -11.63
C GLY A 145 -7.42 5.22 -10.59
N PHE A 146 -6.80 5.64 -9.49
CA PHE A 146 -6.38 4.71 -8.42
C PHE A 146 -7.55 3.93 -7.81
N ALA A 147 -7.31 2.66 -7.52
CA ALA A 147 -8.17 1.90 -6.61
C ALA A 147 -7.82 2.29 -5.17
N LYS A 148 -8.84 2.72 -4.41
CA LYS A 148 -8.69 3.00 -2.98
C LYS A 148 -8.73 1.70 -2.22
N VAL A 149 -7.69 1.37 -1.46
CA VAL A 149 -7.58 0.12 -0.70
C VAL A 149 -8.76 -0.07 0.25
N GLU A 150 -9.25 1.04 0.84
CA GLU A 150 -10.39 1.04 1.76
C GLU A 150 -11.72 0.69 1.08
N ARG A 151 -11.78 0.78 -0.25
CA ARG A 151 -12.97 0.49 -1.07
C ARG A 151 -12.87 -0.81 -1.86
N LEU A 152 -11.76 -1.53 -1.75
CA LEU A 152 -11.64 -2.87 -2.35
C LEU A 152 -12.58 -3.84 -1.63
N SER A 153 -13.24 -4.71 -2.41
CA SER A 153 -14.00 -5.81 -1.84
C SER A 153 -13.06 -6.76 -1.08
N PRO A 154 -13.57 -7.55 -0.11
CA PRO A 154 -12.76 -8.56 0.57
C PRO A 154 -12.10 -9.54 -0.41
N THR A 155 -12.86 -9.98 -1.43
CA THR A 155 -12.35 -10.84 -2.50
C THR A 155 -11.23 -10.15 -3.27
N ALA A 156 -11.41 -8.90 -3.71
CA ALA A 156 -10.37 -8.18 -4.44
C ALA A 156 -9.06 -8.09 -3.67
N ARG A 157 -9.10 -7.86 -2.35
CA ARG A 157 -7.90 -7.80 -1.50
C ARG A 157 -7.10 -9.11 -1.52
N GLU A 158 -7.79 -10.25 -1.44
CA GLU A 158 -7.16 -11.57 -1.52
C GLU A 158 -6.59 -11.82 -2.92
N GLN A 159 -7.35 -11.44 -3.95
CA GLN A 159 -6.99 -11.64 -5.36
C GLN A 159 -5.83 -10.76 -5.85
N VAL A 160 -5.46 -9.68 -5.13
CA VAL A 160 -4.27 -8.87 -5.47
C VAL A 160 -3.02 -9.76 -5.55
N SER A 161 -2.85 -10.68 -4.60
CA SER A 161 -1.70 -11.59 -4.56
C SER A 161 -1.65 -12.52 -5.77
N THR A 162 -2.81 -13.01 -6.22
CA THR A 162 -2.92 -13.90 -7.38
C THR A 162 -2.59 -13.15 -8.67
N ALA A 163 -3.14 -11.95 -8.85
CA ALA A 163 -2.83 -11.10 -10.01
C ALA A 163 -1.34 -10.71 -10.09
N LEU A 164 -0.71 -10.47 -8.93
CA LEU A 164 0.73 -10.20 -8.85
C LEU A 164 1.57 -11.45 -9.10
N SER A 165 1.10 -12.66 -8.76
CA SER A 165 1.84 -13.89 -9.04
C SER A 165 1.99 -14.12 -10.55
N GLU A 166 0.95 -13.82 -11.32
CA GLU A 166 1.00 -13.81 -12.79
C GLU A 166 1.99 -12.77 -13.34
N LEU A 167 2.03 -11.57 -12.74
CA LEU A 167 2.99 -10.52 -13.10
C LEU A 167 4.43 -10.96 -12.81
N VAL A 168 4.67 -11.57 -11.64
CA VAL A 168 5.99 -12.04 -11.21
C VAL A 168 6.47 -13.18 -12.11
N SER A 169 5.60 -14.14 -12.40
CA SER A 169 5.89 -15.28 -13.28
C SER A 169 6.19 -14.83 -14.71
N ALA A 170 5.40 -13.90 -15.26
CA ALA A 170 5.64 -13.35 -16.60
C ALA A 170 6.98 -12.60 -16.72
N ASN A 171 7.51 -12.09 -15.61
CA ASN A 171 8.76 -11.34 -15.57
C ASN A 171 9.82 -12.04 -14.69
N ALA A 172 9.85 -13.38 -14.70
CA ALA A 172 10.68 -14.18 -13.80
C ALA A 172 12.15 -13.75 -13.77
N ASN A 173 12.74 -13.51 -14.94
CA ASN A 173 14.14 -13.08 -15.06
C ASN A 173 14.45 -11.80 -14.29
N HIS A 174 13.52 -10.84 -14.26
CA HIS A 174 13.68 -9.57 -13.55
C HIS A 174 13.72 -9.79 -12.05
N PHE A 175 12.79 -10.57 -11.50
CA PHE A 175 12.69 -10.82 -10.06
C PHE A 175 13.76 -11.79 -9.53
N LEU A 176 14.16 -12.77 -10.33
CA LEU A 176 15.28 -13.65 -9.98
C LEU A 176 16.60 -12.86 -9.87
N LYS A 177 16.89 -12.01 -10.86
CA LYS A 177 18.09 -11.15 -10.85
C LYS A 177 18.02 -10.04 -9.81
N GLY A 178 16.86 -9.39 -9.67
CA GLY A 178 16.67 -8.22 -8.81
C GLY A 178 16.49 -8.55 -7.34
N PHE A 179 16.04 -9.76 -7.00
CA PHE A 179 15.82 -10.17 -5.62
C PHE A 179 16.55 -11.46 -5.26
N TYR A 180 16.17 -12.60 -5.84
CA TYR A 180 16.65 -13.90 -5.35
C TYR A 180 18.17 -14.07 -5.43
N ASN A 181 18.77 -13.63 -6.52
CA ASN A 181 20.20 -13.80 -6.76
C ASN A 181 21.08 -12.74 -6.08
N VAL A 182 20.48 -11.65 -5.57
CA VAL A 182 21.21 -10.52 -4.96
C VAL A 182 20.82 -10.25 -3.51
N ALA A 183 19.76 -10.88 -3.00
CA ALA A 183 19.25 -10.67 -1.65
C ALA A 183 20.33 -10.91 -0.59
N GLY A 184 20.44 -9.98 0.35
CA GLY A 184 21.40 -10.02 1.43
C GLY A 184 20.77 -9.73 2.80
N PRO A 185 21.58 -9.62 3.85
CA PRO A 185 21.13 -9.19 5.17
C PRO A 185 20.61 -7.75 5.12
N ILE A 186 19.38 -7.51 5.60
CA ILE A 186 18.84 -6.17 5.81
C ILE A 186 19.55 -5.53 7.01
N ASN A 187 19.75 -6.34 8.06
CA ASN A 187 20.45 -5.95 9.28
C ASN A 187 21.17 -7.18 9.86
N ARG A 188 21.87 -7.00 10.99
CA ARG A 188 22.66 -8.08 11.62
C ARG A 188 21.84 -9.32 12.03
N LYS A 189 20.52 -9.21 12.14
CA LYS A 189 19.62 -10.28 12.59
C LYS A 189 18.67 -10.80 11.51
N THR A 190 18.47 -10.04 10.42
CA THR A 190 17.36 -10.26 9.48
C THR A 190 17.88 -10.31 8.05
N HIS A 191 17.58 -11.39 7.33
CA HIS A 191 17.85 -11.53 5.90
C HIS A 191 16.67 -11.06 5.05
N ALA A 192 16.92 -10.54 3.85
CA ALA A 192 15.86 -10.05 2.94
C ALA A 192 14.84 -11.13 2.57
N PHE A 193 15.25 -12.40 2.49
CA PHE A 193 14.34 -13.53 2.27
C PHE A 193 13.26 -13.67 3.35
N GLN A 194 13.52 -13.22 4.58
CA GLN A 194 12.53 -13.28 5.65
C GLN A 194 11.35 -12.30 5.45
N LEU A 195 11.43 -11.42 4.45
CA LEU A 195 10.30 -10.58 4.04
C LEU A 195 9.26 -11.37 3.23
N LEU A 196 9.64 -12.52 2.66
CA LEU A 196 8.72 -13.37 1.93
C LEU A 196 7.76 -14.07 2.89
N ASN A 197 6.49 -14.15 2.51
CA ASN A 197 5.52 -14.90 3.29
C ASN A 197 5.93 -16.39 3.35
N GLY A 198 5.82 -16.98 4.54
CA GLY A 198 6.23 -18.37 4.79
C GLY A 198 7.74 -18.61 4.96
N VAL A 199 8.59 -17.58 4.91
CA VAL A 199 10.05 -17.72 5.07
C VAL A 199 10.52 -17.19 6.41
N GLY A 200 10.84 -18.10 7.34
CA GLY A 200 11.47 -17.78 8.63
C GLY A 200 13.00 -17.70 8.57
N PRO A 201 13.67 -17.42 9.71
CA PRO A 201 15.13 -17.31 9.79
C PRO A 201 15.88 -18.54 9.27
N LYS A 202 15.50 -19.73 9.76
CA LYS A 202 16.09 -21.00 9.31
C LYS A 202 15.91 -21.21 7.80
N LYS A 203 14.72 -20.90 7.29
CA LYS A 203 14.43 -21.07 5.87
C LYS A 203 15.22 -20.10 5.01
N ALA A 204 15.40 -18.87 5.48
CA ALA A 204 16.24 -17.89 4.80
C ALA A 204 17.71 -18.32 4.75
N GLU A 205 18.24 -18.96 5.80
CA GLU A 205 19.58 -19.55 5.80
C GLU A 205 19.69 -20.67 4.76
N GLU A 206 18.74 -21.62 4.76
CA GLU A 206 18.67 -22.68 3.74
C GLU A 206 18.63 -22.12 2.31
N MET A 207 17.86 -21.05 2.07
CA MET A 207 17.80 -20.39 0.76
C MET A 207 19.13 -19.75 0.34
N VAL A 208 19.88 -19.18 1.28
CA VAL A 208 21.21 -18.59 1.02
C VAL A 208 22.20 -19.68 0.64
N GLU A 209 22.19 -20.80 1.36
CA GLU A 209 23.03 -21.97 1.07
C GLU A 209 22.68 -22.61 -0.28
N ALA A 210 21.39 -22.78 -0.57
CA ALA A 210 20.91 -23.30 -1.84
C ALA A 210 21.33 -22.41 -3.01
N ARG A 211 21.19 -21.08 -2.86
CA ARG A 211 21.65 -20.11 -3.85
C ARG A 211 23.16 -20.21 -4.09
N ALA A 212 23.96 -20.29 -3.02
CA ALA A 212 25.41 -20.38 -3.12
C ALA A 212 25.83 -21.68 -3.82
N SER A 213 25.17 -22.80 -3.49
CA SER A 213 25.44 -24.11 -4.08
C SER A 213 25.08 -24.17 -5.57
N ALA A 214 24.01 -23.50 -5.99
CA ALA A 214 23.58 -23.43 -7.38
C ALA A 214 24.33 -22.37 -8.21
N GLY A 215 25.09 -21.47 -7.57
CA GLY A 215 25.66 -20.30 -8.25
C GLY A 215 24.60 -19.25 -8.66
N GLY A 216 23.44 -19.26 -8.00
CA GLY A 216 22.24 -18.49 -8.37
C GLY A 216 21.14 -19.36 -8.99
N PHE A 217 19.93 -18.83 -9.03
CA PHE A 217 18.77 -19.47 -9.61
C PHE A 217 18.52 -18.95 -11.03
N ALA A 218 18.46 -19.86 -12.00
CA ALA A 218 18.20 -19.53 -13.41
C ALA A 218 16.70 -19.32 -13.70
N THR A 219 15.84 -20.10 -13.04
CA THR A 219 14.38 -20.05 -13.22
C THR A 219 13.66 -20.18 -11.86
N PHE A 220 12.36 -19.90 -11.84
CA PHE A 220 11.55 -20.09 -10.64
C PHE A 220 11.42 -21.57 -10.27
N GLU A 221 11.38 -22.47 -11.25
CA GLU A 221 11.34 -23.91 -11.01
C GLU A 221 12.59 -24.36 -10.26
N ALA A 222 13.78 -23.93 -10.71
CA ALA A 222 15.04 -24.26 -10.04
C ALA A 222 15.10 -23.71 -8.59
N LEU A 223 14.59 -22.50 -8.37
CA LEU A 223 14.44 -21.93 -7.02
C LEU A 223 13.47 -22.77 -6.18
N ASN A 224 12.32 -23.11 -6.73
CA ASN A 224 11.24 -23.79 -6.03
C ASN A 224 11.67 -25.20 -5.62
N GLU A 225 12.36 -25.94 -6.49
CA GLU A 225 12.91 -27.25 -6.20
C GLU A 225 14.03 -27.19 -5.15
N ALA A 226 14.98 -26.26 -5.30
CA ALA A 226 16.12 -26.16 -4.39
C ALA A 226 15.71 -25.72 -2.99
N CYS A 227 14.74 -24.82 -2.89
CA CYS A 227 14.33 -24.22 -1.62
C CYS A 227 13.03 -24.81 -1.06
N GLY A 228 12.26 -25.61 -1.82
CA GLY A 228 10.95 -26.12 -1.39
C GLY A 228 9.95 -25.01 -1.07
N ILE A 229 9.90 -23.97 -1.92
CA ILE A 229 8.98 -22.83 -1.80
C ILE A 229 8.30 -22.57 -3.14
N ASP A 230 7.25 -21.76 -3.15
CA ASP A 230 6.75 -21.11 -4.37
C ASP A 230 7.27 -19.66 -4.38
N GLY A 231 8.38 -19.43 -5.07
CA GLY A 231 9.04 -18.12 -5.11
C GLY A 231 8.16 -17.04 -5.74
N ALA A 232 7.45 -17.35 -6.82
CA ALA A 232 6.60 -16.37 -7.50
C ALA A 232 5.45 -15.92 -6.59
N SER A 233 4.74 -16.88 -5.99
CA SER A 233 3.63 -16.57 -5.07
C SER A 233 4.10 -15.94 -3.77
N ALA A 234 5.24 -16.36 -3.21
CA ALA A 234 5.77 -15.78 -1.97
C ALA A 234 6.15 -14.30 -2.14
N LEU A 235 6.77 -13.95 -3.28
CA LEU A 235 7.09 -12.57 -3.61
C LEU A 235 5.83 -11.75 -3.91
N ALA A 236 4.89 -12.33 -4.66
CA ALA A 236 3.62 -11.69 -4.99
C ALA A 236 2.76 -11.39 -3.74
N HIS A 237 2.74 -12.31 -2.76
CA HIS A 237 2.07 -12.08 -1.49
C HIS A 237 2.70 -10.91 -0.73
N ARG A 238 4.03 -10.83 -0.70
CA ARG A 238 4.73 -9.71 -0.08
C ARG A 238 4.42 -8.38 -0.78
N PHE A 239 4.40 -8.36 -2.11
CA PHE A 239 3.98 -7.17 -2.86
C PHE A 239 2.53 -6.77 -2.56
N ALA A 240 1.61 -7.73 -2.48
CA ALA A 240 0.23 -7.46 -2.13
C ALA A 240 0.11 -6.80 -0.75
N GLU A 241 0.80 -7.33 0.27
CA GLU A 241 0.86 -6.73 1.61
C GLU A 241 1.38 -5.29 1.57
N GLU A 242 2.46 -5.02 0.83
CA GLU A 242 3.04 -3.68 0.72
C GLU A 242 2.20 -2.68 -0.08
N LEU A 243 1.39 -3.15 -1.03
CA LEU A 243 0.46 -2.30 -1.78
C LEU A 243 -0.81 -1.99 -0.97
N LEU A 244 -1.25 -2.94 -0.14
CA LEU A 244 -2.41 -2.78 0.73
C LEU A 244 -2.06 -1.99 2.02
N ASP A 245 -0.85 -2.13 2.55
CA ASP A 245 -0.34 -1.35 3.68
C ASP A 245 0.93 -0.57 3.31
N ARG A 246 0.78 0.75 3.12
CA ARG A 246 1.88 1.66 2.78
C ARG A 246 2.88 1.86 3.91
N ASN A 247 2.51 1.54 5.16
CA ASN A 247 3.40 1.67 6.32
C ASN A 247 4.29 0.45 6.50
N LEU A 248 4.02 -0.65 5.78
CA LEU A 248 4.83 -1.85 5.84
C LEU A 248 6.23 -1.57 5.27
N GLN A 249 7.24 -1.77 6.11
CA GLN A 249 8.65 -1.55 5.77
C GLN A 249 9.46 -2.81 6.11
N PRO A 250 10.56 -3.07 5.40
CA PRO A 250 10.99 -2.44 4.15
C PRO A 250 10.08 -2.79 2.96
N ARG A 251 10.13 -2.00 1.87
CA ARG A 251 9.29 -2.18 0.67
C ARG A 251 10.07 -2.74 -0.51
N LEU A 252 9.79 -4.00 -0.85
CA LEU A 252 10.31 -4.65 -2.05
C LEU A 252 9.67 -4.11 -3.33
N VAL A 253 8.42 -3.62 -3.28
CA VAL A 253 7.72 -3.00 -4.42
C VAL A 253 8.54 -1.84 -4.98
N GLU A 254 9.02 -0.93 -4.13
CA GLU A 254 9.80 0.24 -4.58
C GLU A 254 11.21 -0.11 -5.05
N MET A 255 11.74 -1.25 -4.59
CA MET A 255 13.07 -1.73 -4.97
C MET A 255 13.03 -2.48 -6.32
N LEU A 256 11.97 -3.24 -6.55
CA LEU A 256 11.86 -4.18 -7.67
C LEU A 256 10.96 -3.67 -8.80
N LEU A 257 10.15 -2.64 -8.57
CA LEU A 257 9.33 -2.01 -9.59
C LEU A 257 9.82 -0.57 -9.85
N PRO A 258 9.78 -0.08 -11.10
CA PRO A 258 9.12 -0.70 -12.25
C PRO A 258 9.91 -1.83 -12.89
N VAL A 259 9.20 -2.77 -13.53
CA VAL A 259 9.84 -3.78 -14.38
C VAL A 259 10.45 -3.06 -15.58
N LYS A 260 11.79 -3.05 -15.64
CA LYS A 260 12.51 -2.48 -16.77
C LYS A 260 12.54 -3.52 -17.88
N ALA A 261 11.99 -3.15 -19.04
CA ALA A 261 12.07 -3.96 -20.26
C ALA A 261 13.52 -4.12 -20.74
#